data_AF-A0AAD7P1C6-F1
#
_entry.id   AF-A0AAD7P1C6-F1
#
_cell.length_a   1.000
_cell.length_b   1.000
_cell.length_c   1.000
_cell.angle_alpha   90.00
_cell.angle_beta   90.00
_cell.angle_gamma   90.00
#
_symmetry.space_group_name_H-M   'P 1'
#
loop_
_entity.id
_entity.type
_entity.pdbx_description
1 polymer ?
#
loop_
_entity_poly.entity_id
_entity_poly.type
_entity_poly.pdbx_seq_one_letter_code
_entity_poly.pdbx_strand_id
1 'polypeptide(L)'
;MPLVLDRSSCCDVCLDAYSWASADDSNSPHAIPCGHIFCRACLASVEPTNCPLCRKAFNRDRIKKLHVDLPESDPATDLLHRVALGFYAEQEDKARLSDDLTAWLDGRPEDDVTAPLVPINPQLA
;
A
#
# COMPACT_ATOMS: atom_id res chain seq x y z
N MET A 1 -15.44 -3.03 -4.53
CA MET A 1 -14.08 -2.75 -5.01
C MET A 1 -13.12 -3.07 -3.89
N PRO A 2 -12.07 -3.88 -4.14
CA PRO A 2 -11.01 -4.06 -3.16
C PRO A 2 -10.28 -2.73 -2.93
N LEU A 3 -9.92 -2.45 -1.69
CA LEU A 3 -9.05 -1.33 -1.34
C LEU A 3 -7.61 -1.76 -1.62
N VAL A 4 -6.95 -1.12 -2.58
CA VAL A 4 -5.54 -1.36 -2.91
C VAL A 4 -4.74 -0.21 -2.32
N LEU A 5 -3.81 -0.53 -1.41
CA LEU A 5 -2.85 0.44 -0.86
C LEU A 5 -1.50 0.21 -1.53
N ASP A 6 -1.08 1.17 -2.34
CA ASP A 6 0.25 1.18 -2.95
C ASP A 6 1.24 2.03 -2.11
N ARG A 7 2.54 1.82 -2.28
CA ARG A 7 3.59 2.63 -1.63
C ARG A 7 3.51 4.11 -2.00
N SER A 8 2.98 4.44 -3.18
CA SER A 8 2.73 5.81 -3.63
C SER A 8 1.47 6.45 -3.05
N SER A 9 0.69 5.72 -2.23
CA SER A 9 -0.54 6.25 -1.65
C SER A 9 -0.24 7.47 -0.76
N CYS A 10 -1.02 8.52 -0.94
CA CYS A 10 -0.90 9.77 -0.19
C CYS A 10 -2.20 10.12 0.53
N CYS A 11 -2.13 11.04 1.48
CA CYS A 11 -3.31 11.52 2.19
C CYS A 11 -4.13 12.48 1.31
N ASP A 12 -5.43 12.24 1.15
CA ASP A 12 -6.34 13.13 0.38
C ASP A 12 -6.55 14.55 0.97
N VAL A 13 -5.90 14.87 2.10
CA VAL A 13 -6.05 16.17 2.79
C VAL A 13 -4.75 16.98 2.68
N CYS A 14 -3.62 16.43 3.14
CA CYS A 14 -2.33 17.12 3.03
C CYS A 14 -1.53 16.77 1.76
N LEU A 15 -1.96 15.76 1.01
CA LEU A 15 -1.32 15.24 -0.20
C LEU A 15 0.09 14.65 0.02
N ASP A 16 0.54 14.54 1.28
CA ASP A 16 1.81 13.91 1.61
C ASP A 16 1.73 12.39 1.48
N ALA A 17 2.84 11.79 1.04
CA ALA A 17 3.00 10.34 1.00
C ALA A 17 2.89 9.75 2.42
N TYR A 18 2.24 8.58 2.51
CA TYR A 18 2.16 7.87 3.77
C TYR A 18 3.53 7.34 4.20
N SER A 19 3.79 7.38 5.50
CA SER A 19 4.98 6.78 6.12
C SER A 19 4.57 5.70 7.12
N TRP A 20 5.24 4.55 7.07
CA TRP A 20 4.99 3.41 7.98
C TRP A 20 6.10 3.21 9.00
N ALA A 21 7.23 3.92 8.85
CA ALA A 21 8.46 3.73 9.63
C ALA A 21 8.88 4.94 10.49
N SER A 22 8.14 6.06 10.44
CA SER A 22 8.52 7.25 11.22
C SER A 22 8.10 7.11 12.68
N ALA A 23 8.93 7.61 13.61
CA ALA A 23 8.70 7.50 15.05
C ALA A 23 7.46 8.27 15.55
N ASP A 24 6.95 9.22 14.77
CA ASP A 24 5.89 10.14 15.15
C ASP A 24 4.49 9.76 14.66
N ASP A 25 4.37 8.72 13.81
CA ASP A 25 3.12 8.23 13.22
C ASP A 25 2.25 9.28 12.51
N SER A 26 2.75 10.50 12.33
CA SER A 26 1.99 11.67 11.87
C SER A 26 1.41 11.45 10.47
N ASN A 27 2.25 10.92 9.59
CA ASN A 27 1.95 10.57 8.20
C ASN A 27 1.56 9.10 8.03
N SER A 28 1.28 8.35 9.10
CA SER A 28 0.83 6.97 8.96
C SER A 28 -0.67 6.88 8.62
N PRO A 29 -1.08 5.94 7.75
CA PRO A 29 -2.45 5.86 7.27
C PRO A 29 -3.39 5.31 8.35
N HIS A 30 -4.53 5.97 8.52
CA HIS A 30 -5.55 5.61 9.50
C HIS A 30 -6.94 5.57 8.86
N ALA A 31 -7.66 4.48 9.09
CA ALA A 31 -9.04 4.34 8.69
C ALA A 31 -10.00 4.85 9.76
N ILE A 32 -11.06 5.52 9.33
CA ILE A 32 -12.19 5.93 10.18
C ILE A 32 -13.43 5.03 9.91
N PRO A 33 -14.46 5.02 10.76
CA PRO A 33 -15.59 4.09 10.67
C PRO A 33 -16.37 4.10 9.34
N CYS A 34 -16.29 5.18 8.55
CA CYS A 34 -16.92 5.23 7.24
C CYS A 34 -16.11 4.56 6.11
N GLY A 35 -14.88 4.11 6.40
CA GLY A 35 -14.01 3.39 5.47
C GLY A 35 -12.96 4.25 4.75
N HIS A 36 -13.00 5.58 4.89
CA HIS A 36 -11.98 6.46 4.29
C HIS A 36 -10.70 6.50 5.13
N ILE A 37 -9.58 6.81 4.46
CA ILE A 37 -8.23 6.74 5.03
C ILE A 37 -7.58 8.12 4.95
N PHE A 38 -6.94 8.56 6.03
CA PHE A 38 -6.21 9.82 6.12
C PHE A 38 -4.99 9.66 7.03
N CYS A 39 -4.04 10.60 7.00
CA CYS A 39 -2.94 10.57 7.96
C CYS A 39 -3.41 10.95 9.38
N ARG A 40 -2.66 10.52 10.40
CA ARG A 40 -2.98 10.78 11.80
C ARG A 40 -3.07 12.27 12.12
N ALA A 41 -2.20 13.08 11.52
CA ALA A 41 -2.16 14.52 11.71
C ALA A 41 -3.45 15.18 11.18
N CYS A 42 -3.88 14.85 9.96
CA CYS A 42 -5.10 15.39 9.37
C CYS A 42 -6.37 14.97 10.13
N LEU A 43 -6.43 13.74 10.63
CA LEU A 43 -7.53 13.33 11.51
C LEU A 43 -7.51 14.06 12.85
N ALA A 44 -6.34 14.44 13.36
CA ALA A 44 -6.23 15.22 14.59
C ALA A 44 -6.81 16.63 14.41
N SER A 45 -6.53 17.27 13.28
CA SER A 45 -6.89 18.67 13.01
C SER A 45 -8.32 18.88 12.50
N VAL A 46 -9.02 17.83 12.07
CA VAL A 46 -10.38 18.00 11.52
C VAL A 46 -11.40 18.40 12.61
N GLU A 47 -12.10 19.50 12.35
CA GLU A 47 -13.21 20.01 13.17
C GLU A 47 -14.30 20.57 12.25
N PRO A 48 -15.57 20.14 12.37
CA PRO A 48 -16.06 19.08 13.26
C PRO A 48 -15.50 17.70 12.89
N THR A 49 -15.69 16.72 13.77
CA THR A 49 -15.24 15.32 13.58
C THR A 49 -16.06 14.59 12.51
N ASN A 50 -16.00 15.09 11.28
CA ASN A 50 -16.69 14.60 10.11
C ASN A 50 -15.67 14.20 9.04
N CYS A 51 -15.94 13.11 8.34
CA CYS A 51 -15.09 12.64 7.25
C CYS A 51 -14.96 13.73 6.14
N PRO A 52 -13.74 14.12 5.74
CA PRO A 52 -13.53 15.09 4.65
C PRO A 52 -14.19 14.70 3.31
N LEU A 53 -14.35 13.40 3.05
CA LEU A 53 -14.88 12.89 1.78
C LEU A 53 -16.41 12.71 1.80
N CYS A 54 -16.94 11.98 2.78
CA CYS A 54 -18.38 11.64 2.81
C CYS A 54 -19.18 12.34 3.92
N ARG A 55 -18.54 13.20 4.71
CA ARG A 55 -19.15 14.02 5.77
C ARG A 55 -19.82 13.25 6.91
N LYS A 56 -19.77 11.92 6.93
CA LYS A 56 -20.23 11.11 8.08
C LYS A 56 -19.40 11.47 9.32
N ALA A 57 -20.08 11.71 10.43
CA ALA A 57 -19.45 11.93 11.73
C ALA A 57 -18.68 10.67 12.18
N PHE A 58 -17.58 10.85 12.90
CA PHE A 58 -16.80 9.75 13.44
C PHE A 58 -16.30 10.05 14.85
N ASN A 59 -16.13 9.00 15.66
CA ASN A 59 -15.48 9.09 16.96
C ASN A 59 -13.97 8.86 16.80
N ARG A 60 -13.15 9.74 17.39
CA ARG A 60 -11.69 9.66 17.43
C ARG A 60 -11.18 8.36 18.05
N ASP A 61 -11.90 7.78 19.01
CA ASP A 61 -11.55 6.49 19.64
C ASP A 61 -11.68 5.29 18.70
N ARG A 62 -12.42 5.47 17.60
CA ARG A 62 -12.63 4.42 16.58
C ARG A 62 -11.70 4.55 15.38
N ILE A 63 -10.77 5.48 15.40
CA ILE A 63 -9.72 5.59 14.38
C ILE A 63 -8.77 4.40 14.53
N LYS A 64 -8.46 3.71 13.43
CA LYS A 64 -7.55 2.56 13.42
C LYS A 64 -6.37 2.82 12.49
N LYS A 65 -5.14 2.70 13.01
CA LYS A 65 -3.92 2.68 12.21
C LYS A 65 -3.94 1.46 11.31
N LEU A 66 -3.62 1.64 10.03
CA LEU A 66 -3.51 0.53 9.10
C LEU A 66 -2.11 -0.07 9.20
N HIS A 67 -2.05 -1.35 9.53
CA HIS A 67 -0.84 -2.15 9.42
C HIS A 67 -0.72 -2.62 7.98
N VAL A 68 0.40 -2.27 7.34
CA VAL A 68 0.72 -2.76 6.00
C VAL A 68 2.04 -3.49 6.13
N ASP A 69 1.99 -4.81 5.98
CA ASP A 69 3.18 -5.64 5.87
C ASP A 69 3.84 -5.30 4.54
N LEU A 70 4.83 -4.42 4.61
CA LEU A 70 5.61 -4.05 3.45
C LEU A 70 6.84 -4.95 3.44
N PRO A 71 6.87 -6.01 2.60
CA PRO A 71 8.09 -6.78 2.45
C PRO A 71 9.21 -5.85 1.97
N GLU A 72 10.45 -6.16 2.36
CA GLU A 72 11.61 -5.46 1.85
C GLU A 72 11.55 -5.39 0.32
N SER A 73 11.97 -4.25 -0.23
CA SER A 73 11.87 -3.98 -1.66
C SER A 73 12.88 -4.80 -2.45
N ASP A 74 12.62 -6.08 -2.66
CA ASP A 74 13.30 -6.85 -3.69
C ASP A 74 12.80 -6.36 -5.07
N PRO A 75 13.69 -6.10 -6.05
CA PRO A 75 13.29 -5.82 -7.43
C PRO A 75 12.26 -6.81 -8.01
N ALA A 76 12.26 -8.07 -7.57
CA ALA A 76 11.22 -9.03 -7.93
C ALA A 76 9.82 -8.62 -7.43
N THR A 77 9.71 -8.20 -6.18
CA THR A 77 8.45 -7.79 -5.54
C THR A 77 7.93 -6.48 -6.15
N ASP A 78 8.83 -5.55 -6.48
CA ASP A 78 8.47 -4.31 -7.18
C ASP A 78 7.89 -4.58 -8.57
N LEU A 79 8.52 -5.48 -9.34
CA LEU A 79 8.01 -5.90 -10.65
C LEU A 79 6.63 -6.56 -10.53
N LEU A 80 6.43 -7.45 -9.54
CA LEU A 80 5.13 -8.07 -9.28
C LEU A 80 4.06 -7.04 -8.91
N HIS A 81 4.40 -6.03 -8.10
CA HIS A 81 3.49 -4.93 -7.78
C HIS A 81 3.09 -4.14 -9.04
N ARG A 82 4.07 -3.82 -9.90
CA ARG A 82 3.82 -3.14 -11.17
C ARG A 82 2.91 -3.97 -12.09
N VAL A 83 3.07 -5.29 -12.11
CA VAL A 83 2.17 -6.19 -12.86
C VAL A 83 0.76 -6.19 -12.27
N ALA A 84 0.62 -6.26 -10.94
CA ALA A 84 -0.67 -6.26 -10.26
C ALA A 84 -1.46 -4.94 -10.46
N LEU A 85 -0.77 -3.81 -10.59
CA LEU A 85 -1.39 -2.51 -10.86
C LEU A 85 -1.58 -2.24 -12.36
N GLY A 86 -0.78 -2.89 -13.21
CA GLY A 86 -0.76 -2.73 -14.67
C GLY A 86 -2.07 -3.10 -15.37
N PHE A 87 -3.01 -3.80 -14.71
CA PHE A 87 -4.33 -4.07 -15.28
C PHE A 87 -5.10 -2.79 -15.67
N TYR A 88 -4.89 -1.71 -14.92
CA TYR A 88 -5.52 -0.41 -15.15
C TYR A 88 -4.68 0.55 -16.01
N ALA A 89 -3.49 0.15 -16.44
CA ALA A 89 -2.59 1.01 -17.21
C ALA A 89 -2.98 1.10 -18.70
N GLU A 90 -2.54 2.18 -19.34
CA GLU A 90 -2.70 2.41 -20.78
C GLU A 90 -1.89 1.41 -21.61
N GLN A 91 -2.22 1.28 -22.91
CA GLN A 91 -1.65 0.25 -23.77
C GLN A 91 -0.12 0.33 -23.90
N GLU A 92 0.44 1.54 -23.89
CA GLU A 92 1.88 1.79 -23.96
C GLU A 92 2.60 1.39 -22.66
N ASP A 93 2.00 1.67 -21.51
CA ASP A 93 2.52 1.28 -20.20
C ASP A 93 2.50 -0.25 -20.02
N LYS A 94 1.48 -0.93 -20.56
CA LYS A 94 1.39 -2.40 -20.59
C LYS A 94 2.49 -3.04 -21.44
N ALA A 95 2.81 -2.46 -22.59
CA ALA A 95 3.88 -2.97 -23.45
C ALA A 95 5.25 -2.89 -22.74
N ARG A 96 5.56 -1.73 -22.15
CA ARG A 96 6.79 -1.54 -21.37
C ARG A 96 6.88 -2.51 -20.18
N LEU A 97 5.77 -2.70 -19.46
CA LEU A 97 5.71 -3.67 -18.37
C LEU A 97 5.96 -5.11 -18.85
N SER A 98 5.41 -5.48 -20.01
CA SER A 98 5.60 -6.80 -20.61
C SER A 98 7.06 -7.04 -21.00
N ASP A 99 7.74 -6.04 -21.56
CA ASP A 99 9.16 -6.13 -21.93
C ASP A 99 10.03 -6.30 -20.68
N ASP A 100 9.79 -5.49 -19.64
CA ASP A 100 10.49 -5.60 -18.35
C ASP A 100 10.28 -6.98 -17.71
N LEU A 101 9.04 -7.51 -17.75
CA LEU A 101 8.72 -8.83 -17.22
C LEU A 101 9.43 -9.94 -17.99
N THR A 102 9.46 -9.85 -19.31
CA THR A 102 10.12 -10.84 -20.18
C THR A 102 11.62 -10.85 -19.92
N ALA A 103 12.26 -9.67 -19.88
CA ALA A 103 13.69 -9.55 -19.56
C ALA A 103 14.04 -10.09 -18.17
N TRP A 104 13.16 -9.89 -17.18
CA TRP A 104 13.35 -10.43 -15.84
C TRP A 104 13.20 -11.95 -15.79
N LEU A 105 12.24 -12.52 -16.53
CA LEU A 105 12.05 -13.97 -16.64
C LEU A 105 13.23 -14.65 -17.36
N ASP A 106 13.73 -14.05 -18.44
CA ASP A 106 14.86 -14.59 -19.23
C ASP A 106 16.17 -14.63 -18.42
N GLY A 107 16.31 -13.78 -17.40
CA GLY A 107 17.49 -13.70 -16.54
C GLY A 107 17.51 -14.70 -15.37
N ARG A 108 16.43 -15.46 -15.13
CA ARG A 108 16.36 -16.43 -14.02
C ARG A 108 16.82 -17.83 -14.48
N PRO A 109 17.79 -18.46 -13.81
CA PRO A 109 18.09 -19.87 -14.04
C PRO A 109 16.88 -20.73 -13.62
N GLU A 110 16.56 -21.76 -14.40
CA GLU A 110 15.39 -22.64 -14.17
C GLU A 110 15.42 -23.38 -12.82
N ASP A 111 16.54 -23.38 -12.10
CA ASP A 111 16.75 -24.13 -10.84
C ASP A 111 16.01 -23.54 -9.61
N ASP A 112 15.55 -22.28 -9.64
CA ASP A 112 14.93 -21.61 -8.47
C ASP A 112 13.43 -21.97 -8.27
N VAL A 113 12.80 -22.64 -9.25
CA VAL A 113 11.37 -23.02 -9.18
C VAL A 113 11.13 -24.21 -8.23
N THR A 114 12.20 -24.92 -7.83
CA THR A 114 12.12 -26.11 -6.97
C THR A 114 12.49 -25.85 -5.50
N ALA A 115 12.89 -24.63 -5.15
CA ALA A 115 13.17 -24.29 -3.77
C ALA A 115 11.87 -24.40 -2.94
N PRO A 116 11.85 -25.20 -1.87
CA PRO A 116 10.65 -25.36 -1.05
C PRO A 116 10.24 -23.99 -0.50
N LEU A 117 8.97 -23.62 -0.71
CA LEU A 117 8.35 -22.44 -0.12
C LEU A 117 8.70 -22.42 1.37
N VAL A 118 9.54 -21.45 1.78
CA VAL A 118 9.90 -21.30 3.19
C VAL A 118 8.60 -21.02 3.95
N PRO A 119 8.20 -21.88 4.90
CA PRO A 119 6.98 -21.65 5.65
C PRO A 119 7.11 -20.34 6.43
N ILE A 120 6.13 -19.45 6.24
CA ILE A 120 5.98 -18.22 7.04
C ILE A 120 5.83 -18.67 8.49
N ASN A 121 6.87 -18.47 9.30
CA ASN A 121 6.89 -18.91 10.69
C ASN A 121 5.90 -18.06 11.53
N PRO A 122 4.82 -18.64 12.08
CA PRO A 122 3.76 -17.87 12.74
C PRO A 122 4.05 -17.57 14.23
N GLN A 123 5.30 -17.66 14.71
CA GLN A 123 5.61 -17.65 16.16
C GLN A 123 6.35 -16.41 16.70
N LEU A 124 6.11 -15.20 16.16
CA LEU A 124 6.36 -13.97 16.93
C LEU A 124 5.09 -13.12 16.97
N ALA A 125 4.19 -13.50 17.87
CA ALA A 125 3.11 -12.69 18.40
C ALA A 125 3.17 -12.74 19.93
#